data_AF-A0AAV4NYC2-F1
#
_entry.id   AF-A0AAV4NYC2-F1
#
_cell.length_a   1.000
_cell.length_b   1.000
_cell.length_c   1.000
_cell.angle_alpha   90.00
_cell.angle_beta   90.00
_cell.angle_gamma   90.00
#
_symmetry.space_group_name_H-M   'P 1'
#
loop_
_entity.id
_entity.type
_entity.pdbx_description
1 polymer ?
#
loop_
_entity_poly.entity_id
_entity_poly.type
_entity_poly.pdbx_seq_one_letter_code
_entity_poly.pdbx_strand_id
1 'polypeptide(L)'
;MTGRGWGVNPKIIRKWYKTVTERKICYAASIWAENLTVRKENIINSIQRQFALRITHAYRTSPTSALLTLSGLQPTSLVAQREATLSQLTRLRKM
;
A
#
# COMPACT_ATOMS: atom_id res chain seq x y z
N MET A 1 14.04 13.20 -17.22
CA MET A 1 13.39 14.18 -18.10
C MET A 1 12.69 13.41 -19.20
N THR A 2 11.36 13.25 -19.14
CA THR A 2 10.58 12.64 -20.23
C THR A 2 9.62 13.70 -20.76
N GLY A 3 9.39 13.71 -22.09
CA GLY A 3 8.64 14.75 -22.78
C GLY A 3 7.20 14.89 -22.27
N ARG A 4 6.57 16.05 -22.54
CA ARG A 4 5.27 16.55 -22.03
C ARG A 4 4.04 15.61 -22.11
N GLY A 5 4.18 14.39 -22.63
CA GLY A 5 3.14 13.36 -22.68
C GLY A 5 3.64 11.91 -22.50
N TRP A 6 4.92 11.69 -22.19
CA TRP A 6 5.49 10.34 -22.04
C TRP A 6 5.48 9.94 -20.56
N GLY A 7 4.38 9.29 -20.13
CA GLY A 7 4.22 8.75 -18.79
C GLY A 7 2.75 8.59 -18.37
N VAL A 8 2.48 7.62 -17.50
CA VAL A 8 1.14 7.45 -16.91
C VAL A 8 0.92 8.53 -15.85
N ASN A 9 -0.23 9.20 -15.88
CA ASN A 9 -0.57 10.25 -14.90
C ASN A 9 -0.49 9.70 -13.46
N PRO A 10 0.28 10.34 -12.54
CA PRO A 10 0.39 9.92 -11.14
C PRO A 10 -0.96 9.70 -10.44
N LYS A 11 -1.99 10.48 -10.79
CA LYS A 11 -3.34 10.34 -10.23
C LYS A 11 -3.97 8.99 -10.61
N ILE A 12 -3.76 8.54 -11.84
CA ILE A 12 -4.25 7.24 -12.33
C ILE A 12 -3.50 6.11 -11.61
N ILE A 13 -2.18 6.22 -11.48
CA ILE A 13 -1.35 5.23 -10.77
C ILE A 13 -1.80 5.11 -9.31
N ARG A 14 -2.01 6.24 -8.62
CA ARG A 14 -2.53 6.28 -7.25
C ARG A 14 -3.91 5.62 -7.15
N LYS A 15 -4.81 5.88 -8.12
CA LYS A 15 -6.13 5.25 -8.20
C LYS A 15 -6.00 3.73 -8.33
N TRP A 16 -5.22 3.24 -9.30
CA TRP A 16 -4.98 1.81 -9.50
C TRP A 16 -4.40 1.13 -8.26
N TYR A 17 -3.44 1.79 -7.61
CA TYR A 17 -2.86 1.28 -6.38
C TYR A 17 -3.95 1.08 -5.30
N LYS A 18 -4.77 2.10 -5.06
CA LYS A 18 -5.85 2.05 -4.06
C LYS A 18 -6.95 1.04 -4.40
N THR A 19 -7.36 0.95 -5.67
CA THR A 19 -8.50 0.10 -6.05
C THR A 19 -8.11 -1.35 -6.29
N VAL A 20 -6.91 -1.62 -6.81
CA VAL A 20 -6.48 -2.96 -7.22
C VAL A 20 -5.45 -3.52 -6.25
N THR A 21 -4.31 -2.86 -6.08
CA THR A 21 -3.17 -3.41 -5.33
C THR A 21 -3.48 -3.51 -3.83
N GLU A 22 -3.97 -2.42 -3.23
CA GLU A 22 -4.33 -2.39 -1.82
C GLU A 22 -5.42 -3.42 -1.49
N ARG A 23 -6.45 -3.53 -2.34
CA ARG A 23 -7.52 -4.53 -2.17
C ARG A 23 -7.01 -5.96 -2.30
N LYS A 24 -6.15 -6.25 -3.28
CA LYS A 24 -5.55 -7.58 -3.43
C LYS A 24 -4.70 -7.98 -2.22
N ILE A 25 -3.90 -7.06 -1.68
CA ILE A 25 -3.10 -7.31 -0.48
C ILE A 25 -4.00 -7.54 0.73
N CYS A 26 -5.03 -6.72 0.90
CA CYS A 26 -5.90 -6.77 2.08
C CYS A 26 -6.95 -7.89 2.04
N TYR A 27 -7.19 -8.54 0.90
CA TYR A 27 -8.22 -9.57 0.73
C TYR A 27 -8.17 -10.67 1.81
N ALA A 28 -6.97 -11.16 2.12
CA ALA A 28 -6.75 -12.20 3.14
C ALA A 28 -6.11 -11.64 4.42
N ALA A 29 -6.19 -10.32 4.66
CA ALA A 29 -5.53 -9.67 5.80
C ALA A 29 -5.93 -10.30 7.15
N SER A 30 -7.17 -10.73 7.31
CA SER A 30 -7.63 -11.42 8.51
C SER A 30 -6.87 -12.71 8.84
N ILE A 31 -6.17 -13.32 7.88
CA ILE A 31 -5.42 -14.56 8.08
C ILE A 31 -3.95 -14.27 8.35
N TRP A 32 -3.34 -13.35 7.58
CA TRP A 32 -1.90 -13.15 7.63
C TRP A 32 -1.45 -11.91 8.41
N ALA A 33 -2.32 -10.91 8.60
CA ALA A 33 -1.97 -9.61 9.20
C ALA A 33 -2.05 -9.60 10.74
N GLU A 34 -2.67 -10.62 11.36
CA GLU A 34 -2.66 -10.80 12.82
C GLU A 34 -1.23 -10.91 13.38
N ASN A 35 -0.34 -11.56 12.62
CA ASN A 35 1.07 -11.73 12.95
C ASN A 35 1.95 -11.04 11.90
N LEU A 36 1.96 -9.70 11.92
CA LEU A 36 2.77 -8.90 11.00
C LEU A 36 4.25 -8.95 11.40
N THR A 37 5.00 -9.84 10.75
CA THR A 37 6.46 -9.92 10.95
C THR A 37 7.17 -8.89 10.08
N VAL A 38 8.40 -8.50 10.49
CA VAL A 38 9.28 -7.60 9.72
C VAL A 38 9.43 -8.07 8.26
N ARG A 39 9.50 -9.38 8.03
CA ARG A 39 9.57 -9.96 6.68
C ARG A 39 8.32 -9.64 5.85
N LYS A 40 7.12 -9.79 6.41
CA LYS A 40 5.86 -9.46 5.71
C LYS A 40 5.77 -7.97 5.42
N GLU A 41 6.15 -7.14 6.39
CA GLU A 41 6.18 -5.70 6.23
C GLU A 41 7.16 -5.26 5.13
N ASN A 42 8.34 -5.87 5.05
CA ASN A 42 9.30 -5.59 3.98
C ASN A 42 8.76 -5.95 2.58
N ILE A 43 8.02 -7.05 2.46
CA ILE A 43 7.37 -7.44 1.19
C ILE A 43 6.33 -6.39 0.78
N ILE A 44 5.48 -5.98 1.72
CA ILE A 44 4.47 -4.95 1.49
C ILE A 44 5.14 -3.63 1.09
N ASN A 45 6.14 -3.19 1.84
CA ASN A 45 6.89 -1.97 1.58
C ASN A 45 7.59 -2.00 0.23
N SER A 46 8.13 -3.14 -0.20
CA SER A 46 8.72 -3.30 -1.53
C SER A 46 7.70 -3.04 -2.64
N ILE A 47 6.49 -3.60 -2.52
CA ILE A 47 5.39 -3.36 -3.46
C ILE A 47 4.97 -1.89 -3.43
N GLN A 48 4.69 -1.33 -2.25
CA GLN A 48 4.25 0.06 -2.11
C GLN A 48 5.29 1.05 -2.67
N ARG A 49 6.58 0.80 -2.42
CA ARG A 49 7.68 1.65 -2.85
C ARG A 49 7.71 1.81 -4.38
N GLN A 50 7.44 0.75 -5.13
CA GLN A 50 7.40 0.83 -6.60
C GLN A 50 6.32 1.81 -7.09
N PHE A 51 5.14 1.79 -6.46
CA PHE A 51 4.07 2.73 -6.77
C PHE A 51 4.40 4.15 -6.31
N ALA A 52 4.94 4.30 -5.09
CA ALA A 52 5.30 5.59 -4.55
C ALA A 52 6.34 6.31 -5.43
N LEU A 53 7.38 5.60 -5.88
CA LEU A 53 8.38 6.14 -6.82
C LEU A 53 7.76 6.59 -8.14
N ARG A 54 6.83 5.81 -8.71
CA ARG A 54 6.14 6.18 -9.96
C ARG A 54 5.21 7.38 -9.80
N ILE A 55 4.64 7.58 -8.62
CA ILE A 55 3.76 8.71 -8.33
C ILE A 55 4.60 9.98 -8.12
N THR A 56 5.61 9.93 -7.25
CA THR A 56 6.39 11.11 -6.86
C THR A 56 7.47 11.50 -7.85
N HIS A 57 7.85 10.59 -8.77
CA HIS A 57 9.00 10.77 -9.67
C HIS A 57 10.32 11.04 -8.93
N ALA A 58 10.42 10.62 -7.67
CA ALA A 58 11.60 10.81 -6.85
C ALA A 58 12.73 9.82 -7.21
N TYR A 59 13.92 10.11 -6.71
CA TYR A 59 15.08 9.23 -6.89
C TYR A 59 14.90 7.87 -6.19
N ARG A 60 15.53 6.84 -6.74
CA ARG A 60 15.51 5.49 -6.17
C ARG A 60 16.19 5.40 -4.80
N THR A 61 17.01 6.38 -4.42
CA THR A 61 17.68 6.46 -3.11
C THR A 61 16.83 7.15 -2.05
N SER A 62 15.68 7.74 -2.40
CA SER A 62 14.83 8.43 -1.44
C SER A 62 14.21 7.45 -0.41
N PRO A 63 14.12 7.83 0.88
CA PRO A 63 13.59 6.96 1.93
C PRO A 63 12.11 6.63 1.71
N THR A 64 11.71 5.38 1.98
CA THR A 64 10.34 4.88 1.68
C THR A 64 9.26 5.63 2.46
N SER A 65 9.51 5.96 3.73
CA SER A 65 8.59 6.72 4.58
C SER A 65 8.25 8.09 3.99
N ALA A 66 9.26 8.82 3.52
CA ALA A 66 9.07 10.11 2.85
C ALA A 66 8.29 9.94 1.53
N LEU A 67 8.59 8.91 0.73
CA LEU A 67 7.88 8.64 -0.53
C LEU A 67 6.40 8.35 -0.32
N LEU A 68 6.04 7.57 0.71
CA LEU A 68 4.64 7.28 1.03
C LEU A 68 3.90 8.55 1.44
N THR A 69 4.53 9.38 2.27
CA THR A 69 3.98 10.67 2.69
C THR A 69 3.74 11.60 1.50
N LEU A 70 4.74 11.77 0.63
CA LEU A 70 4.64 12.63 -0.56
C LEU A 70 3.66 12.09 -1.62
N SER A 71 3.54 10.77 -1.76
CA SER A 71 2.57 10.16 -2.68
C SER A 71 1.13 10.17 -2.16
N GLY A 72 0.92 10.52 -0.89
CA GLY A 72 -0.39 10.44 -0.23
C GLY A 72 -0.91 9.01 -0.14
N LEU A 73 0.00 8.03 -0.03
CA LEU A 73 -0.33 6.62 0.17
C LEU A 73 -0.20 6.29 1.66
N GLN A 74 -1.27 5.74 2.24
CA GLN A 74 -1.21 5.19 3.58
C GLN A 74 -0.37 3.90 3.58
N PRO A 75 0.44 3.64 4.62
CA PRO A 75 1.10 2.36 4.79
C PRO A 75 0.09 1.21 4.79
N THR A 76 0.28 0.22 3.91
CA THR A 76 -0.69 -0.89 3.75
C THR A 76 -0.66 -1.85 4.92
N SER A 77 0.44 -1.90 5.68
CA SER A 77 0.51 -2.65 6.94
C SER A 77 -0.61 -2.22 7.91
N LEU A 78 -0.80 -0.91 8.08
CA LEU A 78 -1.84 -0.34 8.93
C LEU A 78 -3.25 -0.63 8.39
N VAL A 79 -3.44 -0.55 7.06
CA VAL A 79 -4.71 -0.88 6.42
C VAL A 79 -5.04 -2.37 6.61
N ALA A 80 -4.06 -3.25 6.43
CA ALA A 80 -4.25 -4.69 6.60
C ALA A 80 -4.59 -5.06 8.06
N GLN A 81 -3.92 -4.46 9.04
CA GLN A 81 -4.25 -4.64 10.46
C GLN A 81 -5.68 -4.19 10.76
N ARG A 82 -6.09 -3.03 10.23
CA ARG A 82 -7.47 -2.54 10.37
C ARG A 82 -8.50 -3.51 9.77
N GLU A 83 -8.25 -4.03 8.58
CA GLU A 83 -9.16 -4.99 7.94
C GLU A 83 -9.22 -6.32 8.73
N ALA A 84 -8.10 -6.74 9.32
CA ALA A 84 -8.05 -7.91 10.19
C ALA A 84 -8.89 -7.71 11.47
N THR A 85 -8.75 -6.57 12.15
CA THR A 85 -9.54 -6.28 13.37
C THR A 85 -11.02 -6.15 13.06
N LEU A 86 -11.39 -5.48 11.97
CA LEU A 86 -12.79 -5.41 11.52
C LEU A 86 -13.38 -6.80 11.23
N SER A 87 -12.60 -7.67 10.58
CA SER A 87 -13.02 -9.05 10.31
C SER A 87 -13.27 -9.83 11.61
N GLN A 88 -12.39 -9.68 12.61
CA GLN A 88 -12.57 -10.31 13.93
C GLN A 88 -13.80 -9.77 14.66
N LEU A 89 -13.98 -8.45 14.71
CA LEU A 89 -15.14 -7.81 15.35
C LEU A 89 -16.46 -8.26 14.72
N THR A 90 -16.49 -8.38 13.39
CA THR A 90 -17.68 -8.85 12.66
C THR A 90 -18.01 -10.30 13.00
N ARG A 91 -16.99 -11.15 13.23
CA ARG A 91 -17.18 -12.53 13.70
C ARG A 91 -17.73 -12.57 15.12
N LEU A 92 -17.16 -11.78 16.03
CA LEU A 92 -17.59 -11.72 17.44
C LEU A 92 -19.03 -11.21 17.59
N ARG A 93 -19.44 -10.22 16.78
CA ARG A 93 -20.82 -9.69 16.80
C ARG A 93 -21.87 -10.72 16.34
N LYS A 94 -21.46 -11.73 15.58
CA LYS A 94 -22.38 -12.75 15.05
C LYS A 94 -22.62 -13.90 16.04
N MET A 95 -21.82 -13.99 17.10
CA MET A 95 -22.03 -14.89 18.23
C MET A 95 -23.04 -14.27 19.19
#